data_AF-A0A2M8NP25-F1
#
_entry.id   AF-A0A2M8NP25-F1
#
_cell.length_a   1.000
_cell.length_b   1.000
_cell.length_c   1.000
_cell.angle_alpha   90.00
_cell.angle_beta   90.00
_cell.angle_gamma   90.00
#
_symmetry.space_group_name_H-M   'P 1'
#
loop_
_entity.id
_entity.type
_entity.pdbx_description
1 polymer ?
#
loop_
_entity_poly.entity_id
_entity_poly.type
_entity_poly.pdbx_seq_one_letter_code
_entity_poly.pdbx_strand_id
1 'polypeptide(L)'
;MIDEGLRSALASLSPDLFYFNGVDISGEYAIAPAAPKQVADWALGKADPEYLGDIRERLIAAEEEATREAYIDVSIEAQGWGVIFAGDPANPDQDTREIAALKEALKPLLSWRLGQAGDYYHELKYFPGVDTTNTFFRRRQMSPAEAPIPSQIPYYLLIVGSPEQIPY
;
A
#
# COMPACT_ATOMS: atom_id res chain seq x y z
N MET A 1 -20.26 -20.01 -2.44
CA MET A 1 -20.53 -20.32 -3.87
C MET A 1 -19.24 -20.02 -4.60
N ILE A 2 -18.59 -21.05 -5.14
CA ILE A 2 -17.36 -20.86 -5.93
C ILE A 2 -17.80 -20.37 -7.31
N ASP A 3 -17.26 -19.23 -7.72
CA ASP A 3 -17.50 -18.56 -8.99
C ASP A 3 -17.31 -19.51 -10.18
N GLU A 4 -18.20 -19.43 -11.15
CA GLU A 4 -18.21 -20.23 -12.38
C GLU A 4 -16.95 -19.96 -13.22
N GLY A 5 -16.40 -18.73 -13.12
CA GLY A 5 -15.10 -18.37 -13.68
C GLY A 5 -13.94 -19.14 -13.05
N LEU A 6 -13.96 -19.33 -11.72
CA LEU A 6 -12.92 -20.08 -11.01
C LEU A 6 -12.97 -21.58 -11.38
N ARG A 7 -14.17 -22.14 -11.57
CA ARG A 7 -14.33 -23.54 -12.00
C ARG A 7 -13.81 -23.78 -13.41
N SER A 8 -14.07 -22.86 -14.32
CA SER A 8 -13.56 -22.92 -15.70
C SER A 8 -12.03 -22.81 -15.72
N ALA A 9 -11.46 -21.87 -14.97
CA ALA A 9 -10.02 -21.71 -14.83
C ALA A 9 -9.37 -22.97 -14.25
N LEU A 10 -9.92 -23.53 -13.15
CA LEU A 10 -9.41 -24.75 -12.54
C LEU A 10 -9.53 -25.98 -13.45
N ALA A 11 -10.56 -26.05 -14.30
CA ALA A 11 -10.74 -27.13 -15.28
C ALA A 11 -9.77 -27.04 -16.47
N SER A 12 -9.22 -25.85 -16.74
CA SER A 12 -8.18 -25.66 -17.77
C SER A 12 -6.77 -26.03 -17.29
N LEU A 13 -6.58 -26.22 -15.98
CA LEU A 13 -5.29 -26.60 -15.41
C LEU A 13 -4.99 -28.07 -15.72
N SER A 14 -3.95 -28.30 -16.51
CA SER A 14 -3.41 -29.65 -16.73
C SER A 14 -2.67 -30.13 -15.47
N PRO A 15 -3.02 -31.29 -14.88
CA PRO A 15 -2.38 -31.80 -13.65
C PRO A 15 -0.91 -32.19 -13.85
N ASP A 16 -0.45 -32.30 -15.10
CA ASP A 16 0.91 -32.66 -15.48
C ASP A 16 1.85 -31.44 -15.66
N LEU A 17 1.33 -30.22 -15.44
CA LEU A 17 2.10 -28.97 -15.53
C LEU A 17 2.21 -28.31 -14.16
N PHE A 18 3.39 -27.78 -13.87
CA PHE A 18 3.60 -26.90 -12.73
C PHE A 18 3.22 -25.48 -13.10
N TYR A 19 2.40 -24.88 -12.24
CA TYR A 19 2.02 -23.47 -12.27
C TYR A 19 2.82 -22.75 -11.18
N PHE A 20 3.47 -21.65 -11.55
CA PHE A 20 4.28 -20.87 -10.63
C PHE A 20 3.49 -19.68 -10.09
N ASN A 21 3.77 -19.29 -8.85
CA ASN A 21 3.21 -18.08 -8.30
C ASN A 21 3.88 -16.87 -8.96
N GLY A 22 3.06 -15.92 -9.41
CA GLY A 22 3.50 -14.73 -10.12
C GLY A 22 2.58 -14.47 -11.31
N VAL A 23 1.69 -13.51 -11.15
CA VAL A 23 0.95 -12.92 -12.26
C VAL A 23 1.61 -11.59 -12.60
N ASP A 24 1.79 -11.31 -13.89
CA ASP A 24 2.22 -10.00 -14.34
C ASP A 24 1.07 -8.98 -14.29
N ILE A 25 1.35 -7.73 -14.63
CA ILE A 25 0.36 -6.64 -14.62
C ILE A 25 -0.79 -6.86 -15.61
N SER A 26 -0.61 -7.75 -16.61
CA SER A 26 -1.66 -8.12 -17.56
C SER A 26 -2.60 -9.20 -17.03
N GLY A 27 -2.28 -9.77 -15.85
CA GLY A 27 -3.04 -10.86 -15.23
C GLY A 27 -2.64 -12.25 -15.73
N GLU A 28 -1.61 -12.34 -16.56
CA GLU A 28 -1.05 -13.59 -17.09
C GLU A 28 0.06 -14.11 -16.18
N TYR A 29 0.38 -15.41 -16.29
CA TYR A 29 1.48 -15.97 -15.50
C TYR A 29 2.84 -15.46 -15.97
N ALA A 30 3.61 -14.89 -15.04
CA ALA A 30 4.96 -14.38 -15.30
C ALA A 30 5.94 -15.48 -15.77
N ILE A 31 5.69 -16.73 -15.38
CA ILE A 31 6.38 -17.92 -15.88
C ILE A 31 5.32 -18.85 -16.46
N ALA A 32 5.45 -19.17 -17.74
CA ALA A 32 4.52 -20.09 -18.40
C ALA A 32 4.50 -21.46 -17.70
N PRO A 33 3.33 -22.12 -17.60
CA PRO A 33 3.23 -23.45 -17.03
C PRO A 33 4.19 -24.43 -17.69
N ALA A 34 4.91 -25.22 -16.89
CA ALA A 34 5.99 -26.08 -17.40
C ALA A 34 5.91 -27.50 -16.86
N ALA A 35 6.34 -28.46 -17.68
CA ALA A 35 6.38 -29.86 -17.28
C ALA A 35 7.49 -30.10 -16.23
N PRO A 36 7.33 -31.08 -15.32
CA PRO A 36 8.32 -31.37 -14.28
C PRO A 36 9.76 -31.56 -14.77
N LYS A 37 9.92 -32.18 -15.94
CA LYS A 37 11.24 -32.38 -16.57
C LYS A 37 11.88 -31.05 -16.97
N GLN A 38 11.09 -30.14 -17.54
CA GLN A 38 11.55 -28.83 -17.98
C GLN A 38 11.99 -27.98 -16.78
N VAL A 39 11.25 -28.05 -15.67
CA VAL A 39 11.63 -27.40 -14.40
C VAL A 39 12.94 -27.98 -13.83
N ALA A 40 13.10 -29.30 -13.89
CA ALA A 40 14.35 -29.95 -13.48
C ALA A 40 15.54 -29.54 -14.36
N ASP A 41 15.33 -29.41 -15.68
CA ASP A 41 16.36 -28.95 -16.61
C ASP A 41 16.76 -27.49 -16.35
N TRP A 42 15.81 -26.61 -16.00
CA TRP A 42 16.10 -25.24 -15.56
C TRP A 42 16.94 -25.21 -14.28
N ALA A 43 16.55 -25.98 -13.27
CA ALA A 43 17.26 -26.06 -11.99
C ALA A 43 18.70 -26.60 -12.14
N LEU A 44 18.94 -27.40 -13.17
CA LEU A 44 20.26 -27.94 -13.52
C LEU A 44 21.06 -27.05 -14.50
N GLY A 45 20.54 -25.87 -14.86
CA GLY A 45 21.20 -24.94 -15.78
C GLY A 45 21.22 -25.41 -17.24
N LYS A 46 20.34 -26.35 -17.61
CA LYS A 46 20.20 -26.89 -18.98
C LYS A 46 19.06 -26.24 -19.76
N ALA A 47 18.61 -25.07 -19.30
CA ALA A 47 17.57 -24.32 -19.99
C ALA A 47 18.04 -23.91 -21.38
N ASP A 48 17.11 -23.93 -22.33
CA ASP A 48 17.33 -23.40 -23.67
C ASP A 48 17.71 -21.91 -23.59
N PRO A 49 18.87 -21.50 -24.13
CA PRO A 49 19.28 -20.09 -24.14
C PRO A 49 18.27 -19.14 -24.77
N GLU A 50 17.51 -19.61 -25.77
CA GLU A 50 16.47 -18.80 -26.44
C GLU A 50 15.29 -18.53 -25.49
N TYR A 51 14.84 -19.58 -24.79
CA TYR A 51 13.81 -19.47 -23.75
C TYR A 51 14.21 -18.57 -22.58
N LEU A 52 15.48 -18.62 -22.16
CA LEU A 52 16.02 -17.70 -21.14
C LEU A 52 16.06 -16.25 -21.61
N GLY A 53 16.33 -16.03 -22.91
CA GLY A 53 16.26 -14.72 -23.56
C GLY A 53 14.86 -14.14 -23.48
N ASP A 54 13.86 -14.91 -23.91
CA ASP A 54 12.44 -14.50 -23.89
C ASP A 54 11.94 -14.15 -22.48
N ILE A 55 12.29 -14.97 -21.47
CA ILE A 55 11.93 -14.66 -20.07
C ILE A 55 12.59 -13.37 -19.62
N ARG A 56 13.86 -13.17 -19.95
CA ARG A 56 14.60 -11.97 -19.55
C ARG A 56 14.02 -10.71 -20.21
N GLU A 57 13.68 -10.79 -21.50
CA GLU A 57 13.05 -9.68 -22.22
C GLU A 57 11.68 -9.34 -21.64
N ARG A 58 10.86 -10.36 -21.30
CA ARG A 58 9.57 -10.14 -20.61
C ARG A 58 9.73 -9.51 -19.24
N LEU A 59 10.71 -9.95 -18.45
CA LEU A 59 10.98 -9.37 -17.14
C LEU A 59 11.43 -7.91 -17.28
N ILE A 60 12.32 -7.60 -18.21
CA ILE A 60 12.78 -6.23 -18.47
C ILE A 60 11.62 -5.35 -18.97
N ALA A 61 10.81 -5.85 -19.91
CA ALA A 61 9.65 -5.10 -20.41
C ALA A 61 8.62 -4.84 -19.31
N ALA A 62 8.31 -5.84 -18.48
CA ALA A 62 7.42 -5.68 -17.33
C ALA A 62 7.99 -4.71 -16.29
N GLU A 63 9.31 -4.72 -16.05
CA GLU A 63 9.99 -3.77 -15.17
C GLU A 63 9.96 -2.34 -15.73
N GLU A 64 10.24 -2.17 -17.03
CA GLU A 64 10.17 -0.87 -17.71
C GLU A 64 8.74 -0.31 -17.76
N GLU A 65 7.74 -1.16 -17.98
CA GLU A 65 6.33 -0.79 -17.98
C GLU A 65 5.83 -0.44 -16.57
N ALA A 66 6.18 -1.26 -15.57
CA ALA A 66 5.95 -0.92 -14.16
C ALA A 66 6.62 0.39 -13.76
N THR A 67 7.82 0.69 -14.29
CA THR A 67 8.54 1.95 -14.04
C THR A 67 7.88 3.14 -14.75
N ARG A 68 7.30 2.92 -15.94
CA ARG A 68 6.54 3.94 -16.69
C ARG A 68 5.20 4.26 -16.05
N GLU A 69 4.54 3.27 -15.46
CA GLU A 69 3.27 3.42 -14.74
C GLU A 69 3.47 3.93 -13.29
N ALA A 70 4.66 3.76 -12.71
CA ALA A 70 4.97 4.20 -11.35
C ALA A 70 5.48 5.65 -11.23
N TYR A 71 5.04 6.57 -12.09
CA TYR A 71 5.14 8.00 -11.77
C TYR A 71 4.08 8.35 -10.70
N ILE A 72 4.33 7.93 -9.47
CA ILE A 72 3.56 8.39 -8.32
C ILE A 72 3.94 9.86 -8.16
N ASP A 73 2.99 10.75 -8.47
CA ASP A 73 3.11 12.16 -8.13
C ASP A 73 3.26 12.26 -6.61
N VAL A 74 4.49 12.50 -6.13
CA VAL A 74 4.82 12.61 -4.70
C VAL A 74 4.65 14.04 -4.17
N SER A 75 3.98 14.92 -4.93
CA SER A 75 3.67 16.27 -4.47
C SER A 75 2.67 16.24 -3.31
N ILE A 76 2.74 17.23 -2.43
CA ILE A 76 1.83 17.35 -1.29
C ILE A 76 0.43 17.75 -1.77
N GLU A 77 0.38 18.49 -2.87
CA GLU A 77 -0.82 18.91 -3.57
C GLU A 77 -1.62 17.70 -4.08
N ALA A 78 -0.96 16.64 -4.54
CA ALA A 78 -1.61 15.42 -5.02
C ALA A 78 -1.82 14.36 -3.94
N GLN A 79 -0.87 14.19 -3.01
CA GLN A 79 -0.87 13.09 -2.03
C GLN A 79 -1.40 13.49 -0.65
N GLY A 80 -1.55 14.79 -0.42
CA GLY A 80 -2.04 15.35 0.83
C GLY A 80 -1.00 15.35 1.96
N TRP A 81 -1.36 16.05 3.03
CA TRP A 81 -0.55 16.11 4.25
C TRP A 81 -1.45 16.12 5.48
N GLY A 82 -1.11 15.33 6.49
CA GLY A 82 -1.87 15.25 7.71
C GLY A 82 -1.00 15.23 8.95
N VAL A 83 -1.64 15.55 10.07
CA VAL A 83 -1.03 15.48 11.40
C VAL A 83 -1.91 14.64 12.31
N ILE A 84 -1.31 13.71 13.03
CA ILE A 84 -1.98 12.86 14.02
C ILE A 84 -1.61 13.37 15.40
N PHE A 85 -2.59 13.91 16.12
CA PHE A 85 -2.45 14.27 17.53
C PHE A 85 -2.91 13.14 18.44
N ALA A 86 -2.22 12.95 19.56
CA ALA A 86 -2.73 12.11 20.63
C ALA A 86 -4.03 12.71 21.19
N GLY A 87 -5.11 11.94 21.21
CA GLY A 87 -6.39 12.31 21.78
C GLY A 87 -6.58 11.75 23.18
N ASP A 88 -7.58 12.26 23.90
CA ASP A 88 -8.05 11.66 25.16
C ASP A 88 -9.29 10.79 24.88
N PRO A 89 -9.23 9.46 25.08
CA PRO A 89 -10.40 8.60 24.92
C PRO A 89 -11.57 8.98 25.82
N ALA A 90 -11.31 9.56 27.00
CA ALA A 90 -12.36 9.98 27.93
C ALA A 90 -13.07 11.26 27.48
N ASN A 91 -12.39 12.10 26.68
CA ASN A 91 -12.92 13.35 26.16
C ASN A 91 -12.57 13.52 24.67
N PRO A 92 -13.18 12.74 23.75
CA PRO A 92 -12.76 12.67 22.35
C PRO A 92 -12.77 14.03 21.61
N ASP A 93 -13.71 14.89 21.99
CA ASP A 93 -13.92 16.21 21.38
C ASP A 93 -12.98 17.29 21.94
N GLN A 94 -12.30 17.03 23.05
CA GLN A 94 -11.42 18.00 23.70
C GLN A 94 -9.95 17.63 23.49
N ASP A 95 -9.13 18.66 23.28
CA ASP A 95 -7.68 18.48 23.26
C ASP A 95 -7.16 18.60 24.71
N THR A 96 -6.21 17.75 25.07
CA THR A 96 -5.50 17.91 26.33
C THR A 96 -4.73 19.23 26.32
N ARG A 97 -4.42 19.77 27.51
CA ARG A 97 -3.67 21.03 27.63
C ARG A 97 -2.34 21.00 26.88
N GLU A 98 -1.67 19.85 26.89
CA GLU A 98 -0.40 19.63 26.18
C GLU A 98 -0.59 19.68 24.67
N ILE A 99 -1.60 19.00 24.15
CA ILE A 99 -1.90 18.98 22.70
C ILE A 99 -2.35 20.35 22.22
N ALA A 100 -3.15 21.08 23.01
CA ALA A 100 -3.52 22.45 22.70
C ALA A 100 -2.29 23.37 22.62
N ALA A 101 -1.33 23.24 23.55
CA ALA A 101 -0.09 23.99 23.52
C ALA A 101 0.80 23.63 22.31
N LEU A 102 0.87 22.34 21.96
CA LEU A 102 1.59 21.87 20.78
C LEU A 102 0.96 22.38 19.48
N LYS A 103 -0.37 22.35 19.37
CA LYS A 103 -1.09 22.93 18.21
C LYS A 103 -0.79 24.40 18.03
N GLU A 104 -0.79 25.18 19.10
CA GLU A 104 -0.45 26.61 19.02
C GLU A 104 1.02 26.82 18.62
N ALA A 105 1.94 26.04 19.16
CA ALA A 105 3.35 26.08 18.77
C ALA A 105 3.58 25.67 17.30
N LEU A 106 2.82 24.67 16.82
CA LEU A 106 2.89 24.15 15.45
C LEU A 106 2.09 24.99 14.44
N LYS A 107 1.30 25.95 14.89
CA LYS A 107 0.40 26.76 14.04
C LYS A 107 1.05 27.33 12.77
N PRO A 108 2.30 27.85 12.79
CA PRO A 108 2.95 28.30 11.56
C PRO A 108 3.15 27.17 10.55
N LEU A 109 3.55 25.99 11.02
CA LEU A 109 3.72 24.80 10.18
C LEU A 109 2.37 24.30 9.64
N LEU A 110 1.37 24.19 10.51
CA LEU A 110 0.03 23.72 10.12
C LEU A 110 -0.58 24.64 9.06
N SER A 111 -0.43 25.96 9.23
CA SER A 111 -0.92 26.95 8.26
C SER A 111 -0.21 26.85 6.92
N TRP A 112 1.12 26.63 6.94
CA TRP A 112 1.90 26.45 5.71
C TRP A 112 1.52 25.17 4.96
N ARG A 113 1.33 24.06 5.69
CA ARG A 113 0.94 22.77 5.10
C ARG A 113 -0.50 22.76 4.61
N LEU A 114 -1.41 23.42 5.31
CA LEU A 114 -2.78 23.65 4.83
C LEU A 114 -2.77 24.38 3.48
N GLY A 115 -1.92 25.40 3.32
CA GLY A 115 -1.77 26.12 2.06
C GLY A 115 -1.21 25.29 0.90
N GLN A 116 -0.47 24.22 1.19
CA GLN A 116 0.09 23.31 0.18
C GLN A 116 -0.87 22.17 -0.17
N ALA A 117 -1.41 21.49 0.85
CA ALA A 117 -2.25 20.31 0.65
C ALA A 117 -3.71 20.65 0.29
N GLY A 118 -4.18 21.87 0.60
CA GLY A 118 -5.56 22.29 0.32
C GLY A 118 -6.58 21.34 0.92
N ASP A 119 -7.44 20.76 0.08
CA ASP A 119 -8.50 19.84 0.48
C ASP A 119 -7.99 18.49 1.02
N TYR A 120 -6.72 18.15 0.78
CA TYR A 120 -6.07 16.95 1.31
C TYR A 120 -5.27 17.21 2.59
N TYR A 121 -5.52 18.35 3.25
CA TYR A 121 -5.02 18.62 4.60
C TYR A 121 -5.92 17.98 5.65
N HIS A 122 -5.33 17.18 6.56
CA HIS A 122 -6.10 16.52 7.61
C HIS A 122 -5.47 16.62 9.01
N GLU A 123 -6.27 17.09 9.98
CA GLU A 123 -5.98 16.90 11.41
C GLU A 123 -6.69 15.65 11.92
N LEU A 124 -5.88 14.68 12.34
CA LEU A 124 -6.28 13.36 12.77
C LEU A 124 -6.06 13.23 14.29
N LYS A 125 -6.85 12.37 14.93
CA LYS A 125 -6.70 12.02 16.35
C LYS A 125 -6.52 10.52 16.51
N TYR A 126 -5.48 10.14 17.24
CA TYR A 126 -5.24 8.77 17.69
C TYR A 126 -5.53 8.67 19.18
N PHE A 127 -6.39 7.73 19.59
CA PHE A 127 -6.80 7.55 20.98
C PHE A 127 -6.06 6.36 21.62
N PRO A 128 -5.10 6.59 22.54
CA PRO A 128 -4.33 5.53 23.17
C PRO A 128 -5.24 4.52 23.89
N GLY A 129 -4.93 3.23 23.75
CA GLY A 129 -5.69 2.14 24.37
C GLY A 129 -7.06 1.84 23.74
N VAL A 130 -7.54 2.68 22.81
CA VAL A 130 -8.79 2.46 22.05
C VAL A 130 -8.49 2.22 20.58
N ASP A 131 -7.64 3.05 19.99
CA ASP A 131 -7.17 2.85 18.64
C ASP A 131 -6.10 1.75 18.61
N THR A 132 -6.24 0.90 17.59
CA THR A 132 -5.24 0.01 17.00
C THR A 132 -5.08 0.48 15.56
N THR A 133 -4.08 -0.03 14.83
CA THR A 133 -3.93 0.28 13.40
C THR A 133 -5.24 0.03 12.65
N ASN A 134 -5.87 -1.13 12.84
CA ASN A 134 -7.13 -1.46 12.15
C ASN A 134 -8.29 -0.56 12.55
N THR A 135 -8.44 -0.21 13.82
CA THR A 135 -9.58 0.61 14.27
C THR A 135 -9.42 2.07 13.89
N PHE A 136 -8.19 2.59 13.86
CA PHE A 136 -7.86 3.93 13.37
C PHE A 136 -8.24 4.08 11.88
N PHE A 137 -7.75 3.18 11.03
CA PHE A 137 -8.05 3.19 9.59
C PHE A 137 -9.55 2.97 9.31
N ARG A 138 -10.19 2.03 10.02
CA ARG A 138 -11.63 1.75 9.84
C ARG A 138 -12.52 2.95 10.14
N ARG A 139 -12.18 3.77 11.15
CA ARG A 139 -12.90 5.02 11.44
C ARG A 139 -12.86 6.01 10.28
N ARG A 140 -11.86 5.89 9.41
CA ARG A 140 -11.68 6.68 8.19
C ARG A 140 -12.14 5.96 6.93
N GLN A 141 -12.87 4.85 7.09
CA GLN A 141 -13.40 4.04 6.00
C GLN A 141 -12.30 3.52 5.06
N MET A 142 -11.13 3.26 5.63
CA MET A 142 -9.98 2.69 4.95
C MET A 142 -9.54 1.37 5.58
N SER A 143 -8.91 0.53 4.78
CA SER A 143 -8.11 -0.59 5.25
C SER A 143 -6.62 -0.22 5.30
N PRO A 144 -5.84 -0.69 6.29
CA PRO A 144 -4.38 -0.49 6.30
C PRO A 144 -3.64 -1.13 5.11
N ALA A 145 -4.28 -2.06 4.40
CA ALA A 145 -3.72 -2.73 3.23
C ALA A 145 -4.03 -2.00 1.90
N GLU A 146 -4.88 -0.96 1.92
CA GLU A 146 -5.20 -0.15 0.76
C GLU A 146 -4.15 0.96 0.57
N ALA A 147 -3.96 1.40 -0.68
CA ALA A 147 -3.15 2.58 -0.96
C ALA A 147 -3.77 3.81 -0.27
N PRO A 148 -2.95 4.77 0.21
CA PRO A 148 -3.46 6.02 0.79
C PRO A 148 -4.43 6.74 -0.15
N ILE A 149 -5.59 7.13 0.38
CA ILE A 149 -6.57 7.95 -0.33
C ILE A 149 -6.46 9.36 0.28
N PRO A 150 -5.89 10.35 -0.43
CA PRO A 150 -5.55 11.65 0.14
C PRO A 150 -6.71 12.38 0.85
N SER A 151 -7.95 12.15 0.41
CA SER A 151 -9.16 12.72 1.01
C SER A 151 -9.65 12.04 2.29
N GLN A 152 -9.09 10.87 2.65
CA GLN A 152 -9.42 10.12 3.85
C GLN A 152 -8.23 10.09 4.82
N ILE A 153 -7.08 9.63 4.33
CA ILE A 153 -5.80 9.62 5.02
C ILE A 153 -4.71 10.02 4.00
N PRO A 154 -4.06 11.18 4.20
CA PRO A 154 -3.02 11.64 3.30
C PRO A 154 -1.75 10.80 3.42
N TYR A 155 -0.93 10.81 2.38
CA TYR A 155 0.31 10.03 2.31
C TYR A 155 1.35 10.49 3.34
N TYR A 156 1.49 11.81 3.51
CA TYR A 156 2.43 12.39 4.47
C TYR A 156 1.76 12.60 5.83
N LEU A 157 2.28 11.94 6.86
CA LEU A 157 1.74 12.04 8.22
C LEU A 157 2.82 12.51 9.20
N LEU A 158 2.50 13.58 9.95
CA LEU A 158 3.25 13.98 11.13
C LEU A 158 2.58 13.39 12.38
N ILE A 159 3.31 12.61 13.16
CA ILE A 159 2.82 12.07 14.43
C ILE A 159 3.23 13.02 15.56
N VAL A 160 2.26 13.46 16.36
CA VAL A 160 2.45 14.38 17.49
C VAL A 160 1.89 13.76 18.76
N GLY A 161 2.78 13.15 19.52
CA GLY A 161 2.52 12.48 20.80
C GLY A 161 3.78 11.77 21.27
N SER A 162 3.79 11.33 22.52
CA SER A 162 4.86 10.45 23.00
C SER A 162 4.68 9.02 22.46
N PRO A 163 5.74 8.19 22.42
CA PRO A 163 5.63 6.78 22.03
C PRO A 163 4.62 5.97 22.88
N GLU A 164 4.37 6.38 24.12
CA GLU A 164 3.35 5.77 24.98
C GLU A 164 1.93 6.14 24.56
N GLN A 165 1.74 7.34 23.99
CA GLN A 165 0.45 7.82 23.49
C GLN A 165 0.15 7.30 22.08
N ILE A 166 1.18 7.19 21.23
CA ILE A 166 1.09 6.72 19.85
C ILE A 166 2.25 5.74 19.60
N PRO A 167 2.02 4.42 19.74
CA PRO A 167 3.10 3.42 19.73
C PRO A 167 3.44 2.93 18.32
N TYR A 168 4.07 3.78 17.50
CA TYR A 168 4.53 3.48 16.14
C TYR A 168 5.91 4.06 15.85
#